data_AF-A0A7V9CID1-F1
#
_entry.id   AF-A0A7V9CID1-F1
#
_cell.length_a   1.000
_cell.length_b   1.000
_cell.length_c   1.000
_cell.angle_alpha   90.00
_cell.angle_beta   90.00
_cell.angle_gamma   90.00
#
_symmetry.space_group_name_H-M   'P 1'
#
loop_
_entity.id
_entity.type
_entity.pdbx_description
1 polymer ?
#
loop_
_entity_poly.entity_id
_entity_poly.type
_entity_poly.pdbx_seq_one_letter_code
_entity_poly.pdbx_strand_id
1 'polypeptide(L)'
;MMTGRPEGYVIEGGQFTPFVVPGSIATSAWDVSPRGEIVGIYLDAANRFHGFLRVGDDYLTLDVPGATATRAFGINAGGVIVGSFVDAAARTRAYVAHRTRRP
;
A
#
# COMPACT_ATOMS: atom_id res chain seq x y z
N MET A 1 -37.40 4.61 -11.22
CA MET A 1 -36.70 5.46 -10.26
C MET A 1 -35.86 4.53 -9.37
N MET A 2 -34.58 4.30 -9.69
CA MET A 2 -33.70 3.47 -8.85
C MET A 2 -32.99 4.39 -7.85
N THR A 3 -33.37 4.27 -6.59
CA THR A 3 -32.74 4.92 -5.44
C THR A 3 -31.41 4.21 -5.14
N GLY A 4 -30.30 4.73 -5.63
CA GLY A 4 -28.97 4.21 -5.32
C GLY A 4 -28.67 4.36 -3.83
N ARG A 5 -28.85 3.30 -3.05
CA ARG A 5 -28.22 3.17 -1.74
C ARG A 5 -26.72 2.93 -1.98
N PRO A 6 -25.81 3.54 -1.20
CA PRO A 6 -24.42 3.12 -1.21
C PRO A 6 -24.37 1.69 -0.70
N GLU A 7 -24.17 0.74 -1.61
CA GLU A 7 -23.99 -0.67 -1.28
C GLU A 7 -22.61 -0.83 -0.64
N GLY A 8 -22.60 -1.08 0.67
CA GLY A 8 -21.41 -1.59 1.35
C GLY A 8 -21.05 -2.97 0.79
N TYR A 9 -19.75 -3.25 0.69
CA TYR A 9 -19.24 -4.49 0.11
C TYR A 9 -19.79 -5.74 0.83
N VAL A 10 -20.30 -6.70 0.06
CA VAL A 10 -20.66 -8.04 0.54
C VAL A 10 -19.43 -8.94 0.40
N ILE A 11 -19.00 -9.56 1.50
CA ILE A 11 -18.00 -10.63 1.44
C ILE A 11 -18.73 -11.93 1.09
N GLU A 12 -18.78 -12.29 -0.18
CA GLU A 12 -19.33 -13.59 -0.60
C GLU A 12 -18.34 -14.71 -0.25
N GLY A 13 -18.80 -15.70 0.53
CA GLY A 13 -18.00 -16.88 0.88
C GLY A 13 -17.02 -16.71 2.04
N GLY A 14 -16.93 -15.53 2.67
CA GLY A 14 -16.15 -15.33 3.90
C GLY A 14 -14.65 -15.69 3.78
N GLN A 15 -14.10 -15.69 2.57
CA GLN A 15 -12.73 -16.10 2.34
C GLN A 15 -11.75 -15.00 2.75
N PHE A 16 -10.92 -15.29 3.74
CA PHE A 16 -9.79 -14.44 4.14
C PHE A 16 -8.52 -15.04 3.57
N THR A 17 -7.79 -14.27 2.77
CA THR A 17 -6.46 -14.65 2.27
C THR A 17 -5.42 -13.85 3.05
N PRO A 18 -4.79 -14.43 4.08
CA PRO A 18 -3.73 -13.74 4.80
C PRO A 18 -2.51 -13.59 3.88
N PHE A 19 -1.80 -12.49 4.04
CA PHE A 19 -0.51 -12.31 3.39
C PHE A 19 0.42 -11.47 4.27
N VAL A 20 1.71 -11.74 4.11
CA VAL A 20 2.78 -11.02 4.80
C VAL A 20 3.83 -10.60 3.78
N VAL A 21 4.35 -9.40 3.92
CA VAL A 21 5.53 -9.00 3.15
C VAL A 21 6.72 -9.84 3.66
N PRO A 22 7.50 -10.50 2.77
CA PRO A 22 8.66 -11.28 3.19
C PRO A 22 9.63 -10.46 4.06
N GLY A 23 10.06 -11.04 5.18
CA GLY A 23 10.97 -10.37 6.12
C GLY A 23 10.34 -9.31 7.04
N SER A 24 9.02 -9.09 6.94
CA SER A 24 8.30 -8.23 7.88
C SER A 24 7.98 -8.92 9.20
N ILE A 25 7.92 -8.15 10.28
CA ILE A 25 7.38 -8.57 11.58
C ILE A 25 5.90 -8.17 11.75
N ALA A 26 5.43 -7.21 10.96
CA ALA A 26 4.03 -6.83 10.85
C ALA A 26 3.75 -6.31 9.43
N THR A 27 2.58 -6.64 8.88
CA THR A 27 2.09 -6.14 7.60
C THR A 27 0.68 -5.58 7.80
N SER A 28 0.38 -4.43 7.20
CA SER A 28 -0.94 -3.82 7.22
C SER A 28 -1.29 -3.27 5.84
N ALA A 29 -2.32 -3.86 5.23
CA ALA A 29 -2.89 -3.40 3.97
C ALA A 29 -3.88 -2.27 4.21
N TRP A 30 -3.83 -1.21 3.40
CA TRP A 30 -4.63 -0.01 3.61
C TRP A 30 -5.54 0.36 2.44
N ASP A 31 -5.16 0.05 1.21
CA ASP A 31 -5.98 0.32 0.03
C ASP A 31 -5.73 -0.68 -1.09
N VAL A 32 -6.71 -0.82 -1.99
CA VAL A 32 -6.67 -1.74 -3.14
C VAL A 32 -7.25 -1.08 -4.38
N SER A 33 -6.56 -1.22 -5.51
CA SER A 33 -7.05 -0.73 -6.80
C SER A 33 -8.07 -1.69 -7.42
N PRO A 34 -8.87 -1.26 -8.42
CA PRO A 34 -9.74 -2.15 -9.19
C PRO A 34 -9.02 -3.30 -9.92
N ARG A 35 -7.68 -3.24 -10.03
CA ARG A 35 -6.86 -4.31 -10.60
C ARG A 35 -6.40 -5.34 -9.56
N GLY A 36 -6.82 -5.21 -8.31
CA GLY A 36 -6.38 -6.04 -7.19
C GLY A 36 -4.97 -5.72 -6.69
N GLU A 37 -4.39 -4.59 -7.10
CA GLU A 37 -3.09 -4.11 -6.59
C GLU A 37 -3.30 -3.53 -5.19
N ILE A 38 -2.57 -4.00 -4.19
CA ILE A 38 -2.75 -3.61 -2.79
C ILE A 38 -1.57 -2.75 -2.33
N VAL A 39 -1.85 -1.66 -1.61
CA VAL A 39 -0.83 -0.86 -0.94
C VAL A 39 -1.02 -0.85 0.57
N GLY A 40 0.05 -0.56 1.29
CA GLY A 40 0.03 -0.42 2.73
C GLY A 40 1.43 -0.25 3.30
N ILE A 41 1.61 -0.73 4.52
CA ILE A 41 2.89 -0.71 5.21
C ILE A 41 3.31 -2.09 5.70
N TYR A 42 4.61 -2.26 5.88
CA TYR A 42 5.15 -3.30 6.72
C TYR A 42 6.22 -2.74 7.67
N LEU A 43 6.43 -3.44 8.77
CA LEU A 43 7.47 -3.17 9.76
C LEU A 43 8.57 -4.23 9.58
N ASP A 44 9.81 -3.80 9.39
CA ASP A 44 10.95 -4.72 9.32
C ASP A 44 11.46 -5.11 10.71
N ALA A 45 12.41 -6.05 10.76
CA ALA A 45 13.02 -6.49 12.02
C ALA A 45 13.84 -5.40 12.73
N ALA A 46 14.18 -4.31 12.04
CA ALA A 46 14.85 -3.13 12.60
C ALA A 46 13.85 -2.07 13.11
N ASN A 47 12.55 -2.41 13.16
CA ASN A 47 11.46 -1.55 13.60
C ASN A 47 11.28 -0.30 12.72
N ARG A 48 11.58 -0.42 11.42
CA ARG A 48 11.38 0.63 10.42
C ARG A 48 10.14 0.35 9.58
N PHE A 49 9.35 1.41 9.34
CA PHE A 49 8.19 1.35 8.47
C PHE A 49 8.57 1.53 7.00
N HIS A 50 8.06 0.63 6.18
CA HIS A 50 8.19 0.62 4.74
C HIS A 50 6.82 0.67 4.09
N GLY A 51 6.70 1.38 2.96
CA GLY A 51 5.54 1.24 2.09
C GLY A 51 5.67 -0.04 1.26
N PHE A 52 4.57 -0.64 0.84
CA PHE A 52 4.61 -1.71 -0.16
C PHE A 52 3.52 -1.54 -1.22
N LEU A 53 3.76 -2.16 -2.37
CA LEU A 53 2.79 -2.48 -3.41
C LEU A 53 2.81 -3.99 -3.64
N ARG A 54 1.65 -4.66 -3.58
CA ARG A 54 1.47 -6.06 -3.96
C ARG A 54 0.78 -6.13 -5.32
N VAL A 55 1.34 -6.90 -6.25
CA VAL A 55 0.77 -7.15 -7.59
C VAL A 55 0.77 -8.66 -7.84
N GLY A 56 -0.41 -9.30 -7.81
CA GLY A 56 -0.46 -10.76 -7.75
C GLY A 56 0.25 -11.25 -6.48
N ASP A 57 1.21 -12.15 -6.60
CA ASP A 57 1.99 -12.65 -5.45
C ASP A 57 3.31 -11.90 -5.23
N ASP A 58 3.64 -10.94 -6.10
CA ASP A 58 4.85 -10.14 -5.99
C ASP A 58 4.67 -8.93 -5.08
N TYR A 59 5.74 -8.59 -4.35
CA TYR A 59 5.81 -7.41 -3.49
C TYR A 59 6.92 -6.47 -3.95
N LEU A 60 6.61 -5.18 -3.98
CA LEU A 60 7.57 -4.11 -4.18
C LEU A 60 7.62 -3.25 -2.93
N THR A 61 8.80 -3.10 -2.35
CA THR A 61 9.07 -2.11 -1.31
C THR A 61 9.08 -0.70 -1.91
N LEU A 62 8.32 0.19 -1.31
CA LEU A 62 8.22 1.60 -1.68
C LEU A 62 8.95 2.41 -0.62
N ASP A 63 10.27 2.56 -0.79
CA ASP A 63 11.08 3.43 0.06
C ASP A 63 11.44 4.72 -0.67
N VAL A 64 11.18 5.85 -0.01
CA VAL A 64 11.72 7.13 -0.46
C VAL A 64 13.21 7.18 -0.09
N PRO A 65 14.12 7.43 -1.04
CA PRO A 65 15.55 7.51 -0.75
C PRO A 65 15.87 8.52 0.35
N GLY A 66 16.62 8.06 1.36
CA GLY A 66 17.01 8.88 2.52
C GLY A 66 15.90 9.11 3.56
N ALA A 67 14.71 8.51 3.38
CA ALA A 67 13.67 8.53 4.40
C ALA A 67 13.96 7.53 5.52
N THR A 68 13.54 7.87 6.74
CA THR A 68 13.60 7.00 7.92
C THR A 68 12.34 6.15 8.07
N ALA A 69 11.26 6.51 7.38
CA ALA A 69 10.04 5.71 7.27
C ALA A 69 9.28 6.09 6.00
N THR A 70 8.66 5.13 5.32
CA THR A 70 7.76 5.36 4.18
C THR A 70 6.41 4.69 4.41
N ARG A 71 5.33 5.34 3.98
CA ARG A 71 3.95 4.87 4.13
C ARG A 71 3.16 5.07 2.84
N ALA A 72 2.58 4.01 2.31
CA ALA A 72 1.70 4.07 1.14
C ALA A 72 0.24 3.99 1.58
N PHE A 73 -0.52 5.07 1.43
CA PHE A 73 -1.89 5.18 1.95
C PHE A 73 -2.96 4.78 0.95
N GLY A 74 -2.77 5.08 -0.34
CA GLY A 74 -3.80 4.88 -1.34
C GLY A 74 -3.25 4.63 -2.73
N ILE A 75 -4.04 3.96 -3.55
CA ILE A 75 -3.73 3.63 -4.94
C ILE A 75 -4.97 3.80 -5.83
N ASN A 76 -4.81 4.43 -6.99
CA ASN A 76 -5.90 4.57 -7.96
C ASN A 76 -5.82 3.54 -9.11
N ALA A 77 -6.85 3.51 -9.97
CA ALA A 77 -6.90 2.63 -11.14
C ALA A 77 -5.76 2.85 -12.15
N GLY A 78 -5.10 4.00 -12.12
CA GLY A 78 -3.91 4.30 -12.92
C GLY A 78 -2.62 3.73 -12.34
N GLY A 79 -2.64 3.17 -11.13
CA GLY A 79 -1.42 2.74 -10.42
C GLY A 79 -0.62 3.91 -9.85
N VAL A 80 -1.27 5.06 -9.64
CA VAL A 80 -0.71 6.19 -8.91
C VAL A 80 -0.92 5.94 -7.43
N ILE A 81 0.16 6.03 -6.66
CA ILE A 81 0.18 5.77 -5.22
C ILE A 81 0.45 7.08 -4.49
N VAL A 82 -0.31 7.35 -3.44
CA VAL A 82 -0.11 8.50 -2.55
C VAL A 82 0.29 8.03 -1.16
N GLY A 83 1.12 8.83 -0.49
CA GLY A 83 1.67 8.44 0.79
C GLY A 83 2.37 9.57 1.52
N SER A 84 3.01 9.21 2.63
CA SER A 84 3.95 10.08 3.31
C SER A 84 5.23 9.36 3.68
N PHE A 85 6.29 10.14 3.89
CA PHE A 85 7.55 9.65 4.39
C PHE A 85 8.08 10.60 5.46
N VAL A 86 8.96 10.09 6.32
CA VAL A 86 9.69 10.88 7.31
C VAL A 86 11.10 11.09 6.76
N ASP A 87 11.50 12.34 6.54
CA ASP A 87 12.85 12.66 6.07
C ASP A 87 13.91 12.51 7.18
N ALA A 88 15.19 12.60 6.82
CA ALA A 88 16.30 12.50 7.78
C ALA A 88 16.29 13.59 8.87
N ALA A 89 15.53 14.68 8.68
CA ALA A 89 15.31 15.73 9.66
C ALA A 89 14.03 15.52 10.49
N ALA A 90 13.48 14.30 10.49
CA ALA A 90 12.27 13.89 11.20
C ALA A 90 10.99 14.63 10.77
N ARG A 91 10.95 15.19 9.56
CA ARG A 91 9.75 15.87 9.04
C ARG A 91 8.92 14.92 8.19
N THR A 92 7.61 14.90 8.44
CA THR A 92 6.65 14.21 7.59
C THR A 92 6.40 15.00 6.31
N ARG A 93 6.54 14.34 5.15
CA ARG A 93 6.31 14.91 3.82
C ARG A 93 5.40 13.99 3.02
N ALA A 94 4.55 14.56 2.16
CA ALA A 94 3.73 13.80 1.23
C ALA A 94 4.54 13.38 -0.01
N TYR A 95 4.12 12.30 -0.67
CA TYR A 95 4.62 11.91 -1.99
C TYR A 95 3.51 11.39 -2.90
N VAL A 96 3.76 11.46 -4.20
CA VAL A 96 3.01 10.78 -5.26
C VAL A 96 4.01 9.91 -6.02
N ALA A 97 3.72 8.63 -6.16
CA ALA A 97 4.53 7.67 -6.90
C ALA A 97 3.75 7.13 -8.10
N HIS A 98 4.44 6.99 -9.23
CA HIS A 98 3.88 6.42 -10.44
C HIS A 98 4.51 5.04 -10.67
N ARG A 99 3.67 4.01 -10.81
CA ARG A 99 4.12 2.73 -11.30
C ARG A 99 4.55 2.88 -12.77
N THR A 100 5.85 2.89 -13.02
CA THR A 100 6.37 2.77 -14.39
C THR A 100 6.61 1.30 -14.68
N ARG A 101 5.99 0.76 -15.73
CA ARG A 101 6.50 -0.48 -16.33
C ARG A 101 7.79 -0.09 -17.04
N ARG A 102 8.93 -0.60 -16.58
CA ARG A 102 10.11 -0.60 -17.45
C ARG A 102 9.81 -1.57 -18.61
N PRO A 103 10.13 -1.19 -19.86
CA PRO A 103 9.95 -2.06 -21.02
C PRO A 103 10.78 -3.34 -20.90
#